data_AF-A0A821YAB9-F1
#
_entry.id   AF-A0A821YAB9-F1
#
_cell.length_a   1.000
_cell.length_b   1.000
_cell.length_c   1.000
_cell.angle_alpha   90.00
_cell.angle_beta   90.00
_cell.angle_gamma   90.00
#
_symmetry.space_group_name_H-M   'P 1'
#
loop_
_entity.id
_entity.type
_entity.pdbx_description
1 polymer ?
#
loop_
_entity_poly.entity_id
_entity_poly.type
_entity_poly.pdbx_seq_one_letter_code
_entity_poly.pdbx_strand_id
1 'polypeptide(L)'
;MRIELGYSSTLDKLWSLPFDTMRSMGQRIIRVCLLKYDEWLVIDYSTSHLLHVSKDGKIKAKRLYEPTAHNAVLFGSNILAIRTTNCLNYYGV
;
A
#
# COMPACT_ATOMS: atom_id res chain seq x y z
N MET A 1 1.00 7.51 13.12
CA MET A 1 -0.07 6.85 12.33
C MET A 1 0.32 5.39 12.20
N ARG A 2 -0.66 4.46 12.18
CA ARG A 2 -0.42 3.03 12.00
C ARG A 2 -1.41 2.47 10.99
N ILE A 3 -0.99 1.48 10.23
CA ILE A 3 -1.90 0.62 9.46
C ILE A 3 -2.06 -0.66 10.27
N GLU A 4 -3.28 -1.11 10.47
CA GLU A 4 -3.58 -2.33 11.21
C GLU A 4 -4.40 -3.26 10.32
N LEU A 5 -4.03 -4.54 10.34
CA LEU A 5 -4.86 -5.60 9.81
C LEU A 5 -5.47 -6.34 11.00
N GLY A 6 -6.76 -6.59 10.93
CA GLY A 6 -7.48 -7.38 11.92
C GLY A 6 -8.63 -8.15 11.30
N TYR A 7 -9.16 -9.09 12.06
CA TYR A 7 -10.38 -9.80 11.69
C TYR A 7 -11.57 -8.86 11.80
N SER A 8 -12.42 -8.79 10.77
CA SER A 8 -13.62 -7.95 10.82
C SER A 8 -14.67 -8.48 11.80
N SER A 9 -14.69 -9.79 12.07
CA SER A 9 -15.65 -10.44 12.96
C SER A 9 -15.35 -10.24 14.44
N THR A 10 -14.07 -10.28 14.84
CA THR A 10 -13.65 -10.16 16.25
C THR A 10 -12.99 -8.83 16.57
N LEU A 11 -12.60 -8.06 15.55
CA LEU A 11 -11.73 -6.89 15.67
C LEU A 11 -10.34 -7.20 16.25
N ASP A 12 -9.97 -8.48 16.33
CA ASP A 12 -8.64 -8.87 16.78
C ASP A 12 -7.60 -8.46 15.75
N LYS A 13 -6.51 -7.89 16.26
CA LYS A 13 -5.40 -7.41 15.45
C LYS A 13 -4.47 -8.56 15.06
N LEU A 14 -4.30 -8.75 13.75
CA LEU A 14 -3.31 -9.67 13.18
C LEU A 14 -1.92 -9.05 13.18
N TRP A 15 -1.79 -7.84 12.66
CA TRP A 15 -0.54 -7.09 12.67
C TRP A 15 -0.77 -5.58 12.65
N SER A 16 0.26 -4.83 13.03
CA SER A 16 0.29 -3.37 12.90
C SER A 16 1.61 -2.91 12.31
N LEU A 17 1.56 -2.07 11.29
CA LEU A 17 2.72 -1.44 10.68
C LEU A 17 2.78 0.04 11.09
N PRO A 18 3.83 0.47 11.82
CA PRO A 18 4.00 1.87 12.17
C PRO A 18 4.44 2.68 10.96
N PHE A 19 3.84 3.86 10.80
CA PHE A 19 4.29 4.87 9.85
C PHE A 19 4.82 6.07 10.61
N ASP A 20 6.06 6.43 10.30
CA ASP A 20 6.69 7.61 10.87
C ASP A 20 5.87 8.85 10.54
N THR A 21 5.49 9.59 11.58
CA THR A 21 4.65 10.79 11.53
C THR A 21 5.42 12.06 11.26
N MET A 22 6.74 12.00 11.12
CA MET A 22 7.63 13.16 11.10
C MET A 22 7.41 14.16 9.94
N ARG A 23 6.57 13.88 8.93
CA ARG A 23 6.35 14.81 7.81
C ARG A 23 4.92 14.76 7.25
N SER A 24 4.10 15.72 7.66
CA SER A 24 3.27 16.58 6.78
C SER A 24 2.17 17.23 7.63
N MET A 25 2.10 18.56 7.66
CA MET A 25 0.96 19.33 8.20
C MET A 25 -0.29 19.18 7.28
N GLY A 26 -0.66 17.95 6.91
CA GLY A 26 -1.73 17.64 5.98
C GLY A 26 -2.23 16.20 6.15
N GLN A 27 -3.43 15.92 5.63
CA GLN A 27 -4.02 14.59 5.66
C GLN A 27 -3.15 13.63 4.82
N ARG A 28 -2.45 12.71 5.48
CA ARG A 28 -1.69 11.67 4.80
C ARG A 28 -2.65 10.68 4.14
N ILE A 29 -2.68 10.67 2.82
CA ILE A 29 -3.53 9.77 2.05
C ILE A 29 -2.77 8.45 1.87
N ILE A 30 -3.23 7.43 2.59
CA ILE A 30 -2.78 6.05 2.40
C ILE A 30 -3.84 5.27 1.63
N ARG A 31 -3.38 4.44 0.69
CA ARG A 31 -4.21 3.43 0.01
C ARG A 31 -3.55 2.07 0.13
N VAL A 32 -4.35 1.02 0.11
CA VAL A 32 -3.87 -0.36 0.18
C VAL A 32 -4.50 -1.19 -0.94
N CYS A 33 -3.71 -2.07 -1.53
CA CYS A 33 -4.16 -3.05 -2.52
C CYS A 33 -3.69 -4.43 -2.05
N LEU A 34 -4.60 -5.39 -1.99
CA LEU A 34 -4.24 -6.79 -1.77
C LEU A 34 -3.51 -7.32 -3.00
N LEU A 35 -2.42 -8.05 -2.77
CA LEU A 35 -1.65 -8.78 -3.76
C LEU A 35 -1.86 -10.29 -3.56
N LYS A 36 -1.18 -11.11 -4.37
CA LYS A 36 -1.11 -12.57 -4.15
C LYS A 36 -0.52 -12.91 -2.78
N TYR A 37 -0.84 -14.11 -2.30
CA TYR A 37 -0.27 -14.69 -1.08
C TYR A 37 -0.50 -13.86 0.20
N ASP A 38 -1.63 -13.17 0.25
CA ASP A 38 -1.99 -12.26 1.34
C ASP A 38 -0.92 -11.20 1.59
N GLU A 39 -0.26 -10.73 0.54
CA GLU A 39 0.65 -9.59 0.62
C GLU A 39 -0.10 -8.31 0.25
N TRP A 40 0.46 -7.15 0.58
CA TRP A 40 -0.18 -5.86 0.33
C TRP A 40 0.78 -4.89 -0.33
N LEU A 41 0.23 -4.10 -1.25
CA LEU A 41 0.86 -2.88 -1.73
C LEU A 41 0.23 -1.71 -0.97
N VAL A 42 1.04 -1.02 -0.17
CA VAL A 42 0.64 0.22 0.49
C VAL A 42 1.18 1.39 -0.31
N ILE A 43 0.30 2.31 -0.67
CA ILE A 43 0.62 3.54 -1.38
C ILE A 43 0.62 4.68 -0.37
N ASP A 44 1.77 5.32 -0.23
CA ASP A 44 1.94 6.50 0.60
C ASP A 44 2.04 7.75 -0.29
N TYR A 45 0.89 8.39 -0.51
CA TYR A 45 0.77 9.52 -1.42
C TYR A 45 1.68 10.68 -1.01
N SER A 46 1.80 10.97 0.29
CA SER A 46 2.55 12.13 0.77
C SER A 46 4.06 12.01 0.56
N THR A 47 4.57 10.79 0.39
CA THR A 47 6.00 10.55 0.17
C THR A 47 6.29 9.95 -1.20
N SER A 48 5.28 9.78 -2.07
CA SER A 48 5.39 9.04 -3.34
C SER A 48 5.95 7.62 -3.20
N HIS A 49 5.84 6.99 -2.03
CA HIS A 49 6.39 5.64 -1.84
C HIS A 49 5.32 4.55 -2.03
N LEU A 50 5.74 3.48 -2.69
CA LEU A 50 5.09 2.18 -2.67
C LEU A 50 5.82 1.28 -1.68
N LEU A 51 5.06 0.63 -0.81
CA LEU A 51 5.56 -0.33 0.16
C LEU A 51 4.94 -1.69 -0.14
N HIS A 52 5.79 -2.69 -0.31
CA HIS A 52 5.37 -4.07 -0.36
C HIS A 52 5.42 -4.64 1.05
N VAL A 53 4.26 -5.02 1.57
CA VAL A 53 4.07 -5.55 2.92
C VAL A 53 3.72 -7.04 2.81
N SER A 54 4.44 -7.88 3.54
CA SER A 54 4.18 -9.33 3.62
C SER A 54 2.92 -9.63 4.45
N LYS A 55 2.43 -10.87 4.35
CA LYS A 55 1.27 -11.38 5.13
C LYS A 55 1.32 -11.17 6.64
N ASP A 56 2.53 -11.10 7.21
CA ASP A 56 2.78 -10.88 8.63
C ASP A 56 3.05 -9.40 8.98
N GLY A 57 2.80 -8.47 8.06
CA GLY A 57 2.89 -7.03 8.30
C GLY A 57 4.31 -6.46 8.23
N LYS A 58 5.28 -7.16 7.62
CA LYS A 58 6.66 -6.68 7.47
C LYS A 58 6.85 -6.01 6.10
N ILE A 59 7.60 -4.92 6.07
CA ILE A 59 7.97 -4.26 4.82
C ILE A 59 9.04 -5.11 4.12
N LYS A 60 8.69 -5.73 2.99
CA LYS A 60 9.60 -6.46 2.09
C LYS A 60 10.40 -5.50 1.23
N ALA A 61 9.74 -4.46 0.71
CA ALA A 61 10.35 -3.48 -0.17
C ALA A 61 9.71 -2.11 0.02
N LYS A 62 10.51 -1.07 -0.20
CA LYS A 62 10.09 0.33 -0.26
C LYS A 62 10.69 0.95 -1.51
N ARG A 63 9.84 1.54 -2.35
CA ARG A 63 10.26 2.17 -3.62
C ARG A 63 9.60 3.52 -3.78
N LEU A 64 10.38 4.51 -4.22
CA LEU A 64 9.81 5.75 -4.75
C LEU A 64 9.13 5.43 -6.09
N TYR A 65 7.96 6.03 -6.33
CA TYR A 65 7.20 5.83 -7.54
C TYR A 65 6.76 7.16 -8.11
N GLU A 66 7.32 7.51 -9.25
CA GLU A 66 7.10 8.78 -9.93
C GLU A 66 6.48 8.54 -11.32
N PRO A 67 5.39 9.24 -11.68
CA PRO A 67 4.65 10.21 -10.85
C PRO A 67 3.87 9.56 -9.70
N THR A 68 3.60 10.31 -8.63
CA THR A 68 2.92 9.82 -7.40
C THR A 68 1.72 8.92 -7.71
N ALA A 69 1.74 7.71 -7.17
CA ALA A 69 0.62 6.80 -7.25
C ALA A 69 -0.55 7.27 -6.38
N HIS A 70 -1.75 7.26 -6.95
CA HIS A 70 -3.00 7.61 -6.27
C HIS A 70 -3.79 6.37 -5.84
N ASN A 71 -3.71 5.30 -6.63
CA ASN A 71 -4.41 4.05 -6.35
C ASN A 71 -3.75 2.88 -7.08
N ALA A 72 -4.02 1.66 -6.62
CA ALA A 72 -3.65 0.44 -7.33
C ALA A 72 -4.73 -0.62 -7.19
N VAL A 73 -4.81 -1.50 -8.18
CA VAL A 73 -5.68 -2.67 -8.18
C VAL A 73 -4.96 -3.84 -8.86
N LEU A 74 -5.10 -5.04 -8.28
CA LEU A 74 -4.68 -6.27 -8.93
C LEU A 74 -5.84 -6.81 -9.76
N PHE A 75 -5.66 -6.90 -11.07
CA PHE A 75 -6.59 -7.55 -11.98
C PHE A 75 -6.25 -9.04 -12.11
N GLY A 76 -7.25 -9.88 -11.84
CA GLY A 76 -7.07 -11.33 -11.82
C GLY A 76 -5.99 -11.71 -10.81
N SER A 77 -4.94 -12.38 -11.28
CA SER A 77 -3.84 -12.80 -10.41
C SER A 77 -2.48 -12.19 -10.78
N ASN A 78 -2.31 -11.60 -11.97
CA ASN A 78 -0.98 -11.35 -12.53
C ASN A 78 -0.77 -9.95 -13.10
N ILE A 79 -1.77 -9.06 -13.06
CA ILE A 79 -1.64 -7.70 -13.60
C ILE A 79 -1.95 -6.68 -12.51
N LEU A 80 -0.92 -5.98 -12.05
CA LEU A 80 -1.07 -4.84 -11.14
C LEU A 80 -1.21 -3.57 -11.97
N ALA A 81 -2.34 -2.89 -11.83
CA ALA A 81 -2.55 -1.57 -12.40
C ALA A 81 -2.37 -0.49 -11.33
N ILE A 82 -1.54 0.51 -11.63
CA ILE A 82 -1.27 1.65 -10.75
C ILE A 82 -1.71 2.92 -11.46
N ARG A 83 -2.66 3.63 -10.86
CA ARG A 83 -3.12 4.93 -11.33
C ARG A 83 -2.26 6.04 -10.73
N THR A 84 -1.75 6.91 -11.59
CA THR A 84 -1.11 8.18 -11.22
C THR A 84 -2.01 9.35 -11.63
N THR A 85 -1.56 10.59 -11.44
CA THR A 85 -2.34 11.78 -11.84
C THR A 85 -2.71 11.74 -13.32
N ASN A 86 -1.78 11.29 -14.18
CA ASN A 86 -1.90 11.43 -15.63
C ASN A 86 -1.92 10.10 -16.39
N CYS A 87 -1.57 9.00 -15.73
CA CYS A 87 -1.37 7.71 -16.40
C CYS A 87 -1.98 6.53 -15.62
N LEU A 88 -2.18 5.43 -16.34
CA LEU A 88 -2.45 4.12 -15.78
C LEU A 88 -1.33 3.18 -16.24
N ASN A 89 -0.50 2.73 -15.30
CA ASN A 89 0.64 1.87 -15.57
C ASN A 89 0.29 0.42 -15.19
N TYR A 90 0.70 -0.55 -16.01
CA TYR A 90 0.44 -1.97 -15.81
C TYR A 90 1.74 -2.74 -15.61
N TYR A 91 1.77 -3.63 -14.62
CA TYR A 91 2.93 -4.47 -14.28
C TYR A 91 2.52 -5.93 -14.16
N GLY A 92 3.35 -6.84 -14.64
CA GLY A 92 3.22 -8.28 -14.39
C GLY A 92 3.63 -8.64 -12.95
N VAL A 93 2.88 -9.53 -12.28
CA VAL A 93 3.08 -9.95 -10.89
C VAL A 93 3.16 -11.47 -10.72
#